data_AF-A0A958WZ96-F1
#
_entry.id   AF-A0A958WZ96-F1
#
_cell.length_a   1.000
_cell.length_b   1.000
_cell.length_c   1.000
_cell.angle_alpha   90.00
_cell.angle_beta   90.00
_cell.angle_gamma   90.00
#
_symmetry.space_group_name_H-M   'P 1'
#
loop_
_entity.id
_entity.type
_entity.pdbx_description
1 polymer ?
#
loop_
_entity_poly.entity_id
_entity_poly.type
_entity_poly.pdbx_seq_one_letter_code
_entity_poly.pdbx_strand_id
1 'polypeptide(L)'
;MKNKEELKEELEGLSPFLTKMKEEGDGFKVPADYFKTLPDEVLNKVQRQGPAVERSSWFDGIASFLQMLWQPKYVLAVASAAAILIAAVCFFKKDTTKEEVQPIAAVQVSDIPFEELHEYLSDNIADIDENLIVEASLSTTESQTTKTTILPKATTEELEGYLDDVIDEIDPKDLEDLF
;
A
#
# COMPACT_ATOMS: atom_id res chain seq x y z
N MET A 1 -23.44 -44.44 20.87
CA MET A 1 -23.89 -43.53 21.94
C MET A 1 -22.81 -43.30 23.00
N LYS A 2 -22.05 -44.33 23.43
CA LYS A 2 -20.93 -44.22 24.41
C LYS A 2 -19.97 -43.04 24.21
N ASN A 3 -19.44 -42.82 23.01
CA ASN A 3 -18.50 -41.72 22.75
C ASN A 3 -19.04 -40.31 23.05
N LYS A 4 -20.35 -40.06 22.97
CA LYS A 4 -20.90 -38.72 23.24
C LYS A 4 -20.95 -38.37 24.73
N GLU A 5 -21.03 -39.39 25.58
CA GLU A 5 -21.08 -39.21 27.03
C GLU A 5 -19.68 -39.05 27.60
N GLU A 6 -18.71 -39.86 27.14
CA GLU A 6 -17.28 -39.71 27.47
C GLU A 6 -16.75 -38.32 27.08
N LEU A 7 -17.07 -37.84 25.88
CA LEU A 7 -16.67 -36.50 25.42
C LEU A 7 -17.32 -35.35 26.22
N LYS A 8 -18.49 -35.58 26.84
CA LYS A 8 -19.12 -34.58 27.70
C LYS A 8 -18.45 -34.53 29.06
N GLU A 9 -18.14 -35.70 29.63
CA GLU A 9 -17.46 -35.82 30.92
C GLU A 9 -16.03 -35.25 30.85
N GLU A 10 -15.30 -35.55 29.79
CA GLU A 10 -13.98 -34.95 29.52
C GLU A 10 -14.07 -33.43 29.33
N LEU A 11 -15.07 -32.95 28.59
CA LEU A 11 -15.26 -31.51 28.37
C LEU A 11 -15.71 -30.78 29.64
N GLU A 12 -16.48 -31.41 30.50
CA GLU A 12 -16.88 -30.87 31.81
C GLU A 12 -15.68 -30.74 32.74
N GLY A 13 -14.75 -31.70 32.71
CA GLY A 13 -13.48 -31.64 33.43
C GLY A 13 -12.52 -30.56 32.92
N LEU A 14 -12.50 -30.32 31.60
CA LEU A 14 -11.61 -29.32 30.98
C LEU A 14 -12.18 -27.90 30.98
N SER A 15 -13.48 -27.76 30.69
CA SER A 15 -14.18 -26.48 30.59
C SER A 15 -15.67 -26.63 30.93
N PRO A 16 -16.04 -26.47 32.22
CA PRO A 16 -17.44 -26.49 32.63
C PRO A 16 -18.25 -25.35 31.98
N PHE A 17 -17.59 -24.24 31.61
CA PHE A 17 -18.21 -23.13 30.89
C PHE A 17 -18.67 -23.51 29.48
N LEU A 18 -17.82 -24.18 28.70
CA LEU A 18 -18.17 -24.62 27.34
C LEU A 18 -19.25 -25.71 27.34
N THR A 19 -19.23 -26.59 28.34
CA THR A 19 -20.27 -27.61 28.52
C THR A 19 -21.62 -26.96 28.75
N LYS A 20 -21.69 -25.96 29.63
CA LYS A 20 -22.91 -25.19 29.89
C LYS A 20 -23.40 -24.40 28.66
N MET A 21 -22.49 -23.75 27.94
CA MET A 21 -22.81 -23.01 26.70
C MET A 21 -23.35 -23.93 25.59
N LYS A 22 -22.82 -25.15 25.47
CA LYS A 22 -23.32 -26.16 24.53
C LYS A 22 -24.73 -26.63 24.88
N GLU A 23 -25.06 -26.73 26.18
CA GLU A 23 -26.40 -27.09 26.66
C GLU A 23 -27.40 -25.95 26.46
N GLU A 24 -26.97 -24.71 26.64
CA GLU A 24 -27.77 -23.50 26.41
C GLU A 24 -27.98 -23.23 24.90
N GLY A 25 -27.13 -23.79 24.03
CA GLY A 25 -27.32 -23.80 22.58
C GLY A 25 -27.22 -22.41 21.94
N ASP A 26 -26.58 -21.46 22.63
CA ASP A 26 -26.39 -20.07 22.22
C ASP A 26 -24.99 -19.79 21.64
N GLY A 27 -24.00 -20.63 21.97
CA GLY A 27 -22.57 -20.34 21.72
C GLY A 27 -22.14 -20.22 20.27
N PHE A 28 -22.95 -20.67 19.32
CA PHE A 28 -22.67 -20.60 17.87
C PHE A 28 -23.73 -19.82 17.09
N LYS A 29 -24.67 -19.15 17.76
CA LYS A 29 -25.69 -18.36 17.10
C LYS A 29 -25.26 -16.91 17.06
N VAL A 30 -25.00 -16.42 15.84
CA VAL A 30 -24.82 -14.98 15.62
C VAL A 30 -26.19 -14.29 15.59
N PRO A 31 -26.29 -13.03 16.03
CA PRO A 31 -27.49 -12.22 15.84
C PRO A 31 -27.88 -12.13 14.37
N ALA A 32 -29.19 -11.98 14.11
CA ALA A 32 -29.67 -11.67 12.77
C ALA A 32 -28.99 -10.40 12.25
N ASP A 33 -28.60 -10.41 10.98
CA ASP A 33 -27.97 -9.28 10.29
C ASP A 33 -26.57 -8.85 10.79
N TYR A 34 -25.94 -9.59 11.72
CA TYR A 34 -24.58 -9.28 12.21
C TYR A 34 -23.58 -9.05 11.08
N PHE A 35 -23.50 -9.99 10.13
CA PHE A 35 -22.59 -9.87 8.98
C PHE A 35 -23.06 -8.89 7.91
N LYS A 36 -24.29 -8.38 7.98
CA LYS A 36 -24.77 -7.33 7.08
C LYS A 36 -24.30 -5.95 7.53
N THR A 37 -24.27 -5.69 8.84
CA THR A 37 -23.90 -4.38 9.39
C THR A 37 -22.42 -4.26 9.75
N LEU A 38 -21.73 -5.38 10.00
CA LEU A 38 -20.33 -5.41 10.40
C LEU A 38 -19.38 -4.70 9.41
N PRO A 39 -19.49 -4.89 8.07
CA PRO A 39 -18.58 -4.23 7.13
C PRO A 39 -18.68 -2.70 7.20
N ASP A 40 -19.89 -2.16 7.27
CA ASP A 40 -20.15 -0.73 7.36
C ASP A 40 -19.65 -0.15 8.69
N GLU A 41 -19.79 -0.90 9.79
CA GLU A 41 -19.31 -0.48 11.11
C GLU A 41 -17.78 -0.42 11.15
N VAL A 42 -17.10 -1.41 10.57
CA VAL A 42 -15.64 -1.44 10.47
C VAL A 42 -15.13 -0.27 9.62
N LEU A 43 -15.71 -0.05 8.43
CA LEU A 43 -15.31 1.05 7.55
C LEU A 43 -15.52 2.42 8.21
N ASN A 44 -16.65 2.62 8.89
CA ASN A 44 -16.90 3.86 9.64
C ASN A 44 -15.89 4.07 10.77
N LYS A 45 -15.48 3.01 11.45
CA LYS A 45 -14.51 3.09 12.54
C LYS A 45 -13.11 3.44 12.04
N VAL A 46 -12.70 2.85 10.91
CA VAL A 46 -11.42 3.16 10.25
C VAL A 46 -11.42 4.62 9.76
N GLN A 47 -12.49 5.08 9.12
CA GLN A 47 -12.58 6.47 8.63
C GLN A 47 -12.56 7.51 9.76
N ARG A 48 -13.14 7.20 10.93
CA ARG A 48 -13.12 8.09 12.10
C ARG A 48 -11.79 8.08 12.86
N GLN A 49 -10.95 7.07 12.64
CA GLN A 49 -9.62 6.95 13.25
C GLN A 49 -8.49 7.32 12.28
N GLY A 50 -8.79 7.76 11.06
CA GLY A 50 -7.81 8.44 10.23
C GLY A 50 -7.17 9.56 11.06
N PRO A 51 -5.84 9.71 11.04
CA PRO A 51 -5.17 10.71 11.84
C PRO A 51 -5.88 12.03 11.60
N ALA A 52 -6.34 12.67 12.66
CA ALA A 52 -6.72 14.07 12.57
C ALA A 52 -5.47 14.76 12.04
N VAL A 53 -5.44 15.01 10.74
CA VAL A 53 -4.41 15.81 10.11
C VAL A 53 -4.65 17.19 10.67
N GLU A 54 -4.09 17.45 11.85
CA GLU A 54 -3.86 18.78 12.37
C GLU A 54 -3.07 19.45 11.26
N ARG A 55 -3.77 20.22 10.43
CA ARG A 55 -3.16 21.02 9.37
C ARG A 55 -2.09 21.84 10.07
N SER A 56 -0.85 21.47 9.82
CA SER A 56 0.31 21.94 10.56
C SER A 56 0.24 23.46 10.74
N SER A 57 0.24 23.89 12.00
CA SER A 57 0.15 25.29 12.43
C SER A 57 1.38 26.13 12.02
N TRP A 58 2.38 25.55 11.35
CA TRP A 58 3.53 26.30 10.83
C TRP A 58 3.14 27.39 9.82
N PHE A 59 2.00 27.24 9.13
CA PHE A 59 1.48 28.27 8.24
C PHE A 59 0.95 29.50 9.00
N ASP A 60 0.50 29.36 10.25
CA ASP A 60 0.02 30.49 11.07
C ASP A 60 1.15 31.47 11.40
N GLY A 61 2.36 30.94 11.62
CA GLY A 61 3.57 31.75 11.81
C GLY A 61 3.97 32.52 10.55
N ILE A 62 3.78 31.92 9.37
CA ILE A 62 4.10 32.54 8.07
C ILE A 62 3.12 33.67 7.75
N ALA A 63 1.83 33.49 8.02
CA ALA A 63 0.81 34.52 7.79
C ALA A 63 1.09 35.80 8.59
N SER A 64 1.50 35.64 9.85
CA SER A 64 1.87 36.76 10.74
C SER A 64 3.08 37.54 10.20
N PHE A 65 4.06 36.82 9.64
CA PHE A 65 5.25 37.41 9.03
C PHE A 65 4.92 38.14 7.72
N LEU A 66 4.05 37.57 6.87
CA LEU A 66 3.58 38.21 5.63
C LEU A 66 2.81 39.50 5.89
N GLN A 67 1.98 39.54 6.94
CA GLN A 67 1.27 40.76 7.31
C GLN A 67 2.22 41.89 7.74
N MET A 68 3.34 41.56 8.41
CA MET A 68 4.38 42.51 8.77
C MET A 68 5.11 43.07 7.52
N LEU A 69 5.27 42.24 6.48
CA LEU A 69 5.93 42.61 5.22
C LEU A 69 5.06 43.48 4.30
N TRP A 70 3.74 43.56 4.53
CA TRP A 70 2.84 44.46 3.80
C TRP A 70 2.84 45.92 4.29
N GLN A 71 3.67 46.26 5.28
CA GLN A 71 3.87 47.66 5.65
C GLN A 71 4.81 48.37 4.66
N PRO A 72 4.50 49.62 4.24
CA PRO A 72 5.25 50.33 3.19
C PRO A 72 6.72 50.59 3.52
N LYS A 73 7.10 50.46 4.81
CA LYS A 73 8.47 50.71 5.29
C LYS A 73 9.45 49.58 4.94
N TYR A 74 8.96 48.35 4.69
CA TYR A 74 9.81 47.19 4.42
C TYR A 74 9.95 46.86 2.93
N VAL A 75 9.19 47.51 2.05
CA VAL A 75 9.12 47.23 0.60
C VAL A 75 10.50 47.23 -0.06
N LEU A 76 11.40 48.15 0.30
CA LEU A 76 12.75 48.24 -0.30
C LEU A 76 13.66 47.07 0.12
N ALA A 77 13.63 46.68 1.39
CA ALA A 77 14.43 45.57 1.91
C ALA A 77 13.89 44.21 1.46
N VAL A 78 12.57 44.10 1.29
CA VAL A 78 11.92 42.89 0.76
C VAL A 78 12.21 42.74 -0.73
N ALA A 79 12.18 43.83 -1.50
CA ALA A 79 12.53 43.79 -2.92
C ALA A 79 13.99 43.35 -3.14
N SER A 80 14.93 43.81 -2.31
CA SER A 80 16.32 43.37 -2.41
C SER A 80 16.51 41.91 -1.97
N ALA A 81 15.89 41.48 -0.88
CA ALA A 81 15.94 40.09 -0.44
C ALA A 81 15.29 39.14 -1.47
N ALA A 82 14.14 39.53 -2.03
CA ALA A 82 13.48 38.78 -3.09
C ALA A 82 14.32 38.73 -4.37
N ALA A 83 14.95 39.84 -4.77
CA ALA A 83 15.86 39.87 -5.92
C ALA A 83 17.08 38.96 -5.71
N ILE A 84 17.64 38.90 -4.49
CA ILE A 84 18.74 37.99 -4.14
C ILE A 84 18.27 36.53 -4.19
N LEU A 85 17.10 36.20 -3.65
CA LEU A 85 16.53 34.86 -3.73
C LEU A 85 16.23 34.45 -5.17
N ILE A 86 15.65 35.33 -5.97
CA ILE A 86 15.36 35.10 -7.39
C ILE A 86 16.67 34.93 -8.17
N ALA A 87 17.69 35.74 -7.90
CA ALA A 87 19.00 35.62 -8.53
C ALA A 87 19.69 34.30 -8.14
N ALA A 88 19.62 33.89 -6.87
CA ALA A 88 20.12 32.60 -6.41
C ALA A 88 19.40 31.45 -7.11
N VAL A 89 18.06 31.43 -7.13
CA VAL A 89 17.27 30.40 -7.82
C VAL A 89 17.59 30.37 -9.32
N CYS A 90 17.73 31.52 -9.98
CA CYS A 90 18.15 31.59 -11.39
C CYS A 90 19.57 31.07 -11.62
N PHE A 91 20.48 31.27 -10.66
CA PHE A 91 21.85 30.76 -10.74
C PHE A 91 21.90 29.24 -10.57
N PHE A 92 21.15 28.69 -9.62
CA PHE A 92 21.01 27.23 -9.42
C PHE A 92 20.22 26.55 -10.55
N LYS A 93 19.31 27.28 -11.23
CA LYS A 93 18.60 26.77 -12.42
C LYS A 93 19.46 26.69 -13.69
N LYS A 94 20.66 27.29 -13.71
CA LYS A 94 21.53 27.28 -14.89
C LYS A 94 22.34 25.99 -15.04
N ASP A 95 22.52 25.23 -13.96
CA ASP A 95 23.20 23.92 -13.97
C ASP A 95 22.23 22.73 -14.06
N THR A 96 20.91 22.98 -13.96
CA THR A 96 19.88 21.96 -14.14
C THR A 96 19.39 21.98 -15.58
N THR A 97 20.01 21.13 -16.42
CA THR A 97 19.43 20.73 -17.70
C THR A 97 18.05 20.13 -17.41
N LYS A 98 17.00 20.85 -17.82
CA LYS A 98 15.60 20.39 -17.93
C LYS A 98 15.18 19.23 -17.00
N GLU A 99 14.83 19.55 -15.76
CA GLU A 99 13.76 18.80 -15.10
C GLU A 99 12.68 19.78 -14.67
N GLU A 100 11.61 19.71 -15.44
CA GLU A 100 10.34 20.33 -15.17
C GLU A 100 9.76 19.63 -13.94
N VAL A 101 9.82 20.29 -12.77
CA VAL A 101 9.10 19.83 -11.58
C VAL A 101 7.60 19.96 -11.87
N GLN A 102 7.05 18.87 -12.39
CA GLN A 102 5.62 18.68 -12.52
C GLN A 102 5.01 18.66 -11.10
N PRO A 103 3.87 19.33 -10.88
CA PRO A 103 3.25 19.40 -9.56
C PRO A 103 2.72 18.04 -9.14
N ILE A 104 3.51 17.21 -8.42
CA ILE A 104 3.15 15.87 -7.91
C ILE A 104 2.06 15.21 -8.77
N ALA A 105 2.30 15.16 -10.08
CA ALA A 105 1.48 14.39 -10.98
C ALA A 105 1.99 12.99 -10.78
N ALA A 106 1.11 12.08 -10.38
CA ALA A 106 1.38 10.66 -10.14
C ALA A 106 2.61 10.19 -10.93
N VAL A 107 3.74 10.04 -10.24
CA VAL A 107 4.92 9.37 -10.80
C VAL A 107 4.40 8.00 -11.19
N GLN A 108 4.26 7.77 -12.49
CA GLN A 108 3.81 6.48 -12.96
C GLN A 108 4.96 5.52 -12.68
N VAL A 109 4.66 4.37 -12.10
CA VAL A 109 5.67 3.35 -11.76
C VAL A 109 6.51 2.96 -12.98
N SER A 110 5.97 3.14 -14.19
CA SER A 110 6.64 2.97 -15.48
C SER A 110 7.80 3.92 -15.78
N ASP A 111 7.86 5.08 -15.10
CA ASP A 111 8.91 6.08 -15.29
C ASP A 111 10.11 5.86 -14.34
N ILE A 112 9.99 4.92 -13.40
CA ILE A 112 11.06 4.55 -12.46
C ILE A 112 11.96 3.50 -13.14
N PRO A 113 13.28 3.72 -13.24
CA PRO A 113 14.19 2.75 -13.83
C PRO A 113 14.17 1.43 -13.04
N PHE A 114 14.29 0.31 -13.75
CA PHE A 114 14.22 -1.04 -13.15
C PHE A 114 15.23 -1.23 -12.00
N GLU A 115 16.42 -0.65 -12.13
CA GLU A 115 17.48 -0.72 -11.11
C GLU A 115 17.04 -0.09 -9.78
N GLU A 116 16.41 1.10 -9.84
CA GLU A 116 15.93 1.82 -8.66
C GLU A 116 14.74 1.11 -8.00
N LEU A 117 13.85 0.53 -8.81
CA LEU A 117 12.77 -0.31 -8.31
C LEU A 117 13.30 -1.57 -7.61
N HIS A 118 14.34 -2.20 -8.17
CA HIS A 118 14.94 -3.39 -7.60
C HIS A 118 15.69 -3.10 -6.30
N GLU A 119 16.42 -1.98 -6.23
CA GLU A 119 17.09 -1.51 -5.01
C GLU A 119 16.07 -1.22 -3.90
N TYR A 120 15.02 -0.45 -4.22
CA TYR A 120 13.95 -0.17 -3.27
C TYR A 120 13.24 -1.45 -2.80
N LEU A 121 12.92 -2.36 -3.73
CA LEU A 121 12.25 -3.60 -3.39
C LEU A 121 13.13 -4.46 -2.48
N SER A 122 14.43 -4.57 -2.77
CA SER A 122 15.38 -5.35 -1.98
C SER A 122 15.55 -4.78 -0.57
N ASP A 123 15.64 -3.46 -0.44
CA ASP A 123 15.80 -2.77 0.84
C ASP A 123 14.53 -2.80 1.70
N ASN A 124 13.35 -2.88 1.06
CA ASN A 124 12.06 -2.79 1.73
C ASN A 124 11.28 -4.12 1.75
N ILE A 125 11.83 -5.22 1.22
CA ILE A 125 11.15 -6.52 1.11
C ILE A 125 10.66 -7.05 2.47
N ALA A 126 11.37 -6.72 3.54
CA ALA A 126 11.01 -7.13 4.90
C ALA A 126 9.73 -6.44 5.42
N ASP A 127 9.39 -5.26 4.88
CA ASP A 127 8.23 -4.47 5.28
C ASP A 127 7.02 -4.67 4.34
N ILE A 128 7.20 -5.38 3.23
CA ILE A 128 6.14 -5.69 2.27
C ILE A 128 5.32 -6.88 2.79
N ASP A 129 4.01 -6.72 2.84
CA ASP A 129 3.08 -7.78 3.24
C ASP A 129 3.14 -8.94 2.23
N GLU A 130 3.50 -10.13 2.72
CA GLU A 130 3.57 -11.37 1.93
C GLU A 130 2.24 -11.65 1.21
N ASN A 131 1.10 -11.32 1.82
CA ASN A 131 -0.21 -11.52 1.21
C ASN A 131 -0.42 -10.62 -0.01
N LEU A 132 0.20 -9.44 -0.06
CA LEU A 132 0.11 -8.52 -1.19
C LEU A 132 0.91 -9.06 -2.39
N ILE A 133 2.04 -9.73 -2.14
CA ILE A 133 2.87 -10.38 -3.16
C ILE A 133 2.13 -11.58 -3.76
N VAL A 134 1.50 -12.38 -2.89
CA VAL A 134 0.69 -13.53 -3.29
C VAL A 134 -0.56 -13.09 -4.05
N GLU A 135 -1.26 -12.04 -3.58
CA GLU A 135 -2.42 -11.46 -4.27
C GLU A 135 -2.05 -10.91 -5.65
N ALA A 136 -0.93 -10.20 -5.77
CA ALA A 136 -0.41 -9.71 -7.06
C ALA A 136 -0.08 -10.86 -8.03
N SER A 137 0.41 -12.00 -7.51
CA SER A 137 0.69 -13.19 -8.31
C SER A 137 -0.59 -13.88 -8.79
N LEU A 138 -1.59 -14.00 -7.91
CA LEU A 138 -2.87 -14.67 -8.18
C LEU A 138 -3.82 -13.84 -9.07
N SER A 139 -3.74 -12.52 -9.03
CA SER A 139 -4.60 -11.61 -9.81
C SER A 139 -4.24 -11.50 -11.30
N THR A 140 -3.28 -12.29 -11.79
CA THR A 140 -2.93 -12.38 -13.23
C THR A 140 -4.04 -13.02 -14.08
N THR A 141 -5.05 -13.65 -13.46
CA THR A 141 -6.13 -14.35 -14.17
C THR A 141 -7.50 -13.81 -13.77
N GLU A 142 -7.91 -12.65 -14.29
CA GLU A 142 -9.31 -12.30 -14.63
C GLU A 142 -9.38 -10.85 -15.17
N SER A 143 -9.68 -10.71 -16.47
CA SER A 143 -9.72 -9.42 -17.16
C SER A 143 -10.94 -8.58 -16.77
N GLN A 144 -10.75 -7.34 -16.29
CA GLN A 144 -11.41 -6.11 -16.81
C GLN A 144 -10.59 -4.82 -16.48
N THR A 145 -10.12 -4.17 -17.55
CA THR A 145 -9.89 -2.71 -17.67
C THR A 145 -9.03 -1.97 -16.63
N THR A 146 -7.73 -2.23 -16.59
CA THR A 146 -6.68 -1.19 -16.62
C THR A 146 -5.37 -1.87 -16.98
N LYS A 147 -4.89 -1.59 -18.18
CA LYS A 147 -3.70 -2.21 -18.76
C LYS A 147 -2.44 -1.67 -18.08
N THR A 148 -2.09 -2.19 -16.91
CA THR A 148 -0.69 -2.21 -16.45
C THR A 148 -0.19 -3.62 -16.73
N THR A 149 0.11 -3.87 -18.00
CA THR A 149 0.89 -5.04 -18.38
C THR A 149 2.29 -4.81 -17.82
N ILE A 150 2.58 -5.42 -16.66
CA ILE A 150 3.93 -5.56 -16.13
C ILE A 150 4.57 -6.68 -16.95
N LEU A 151 4.94 -6.36 -18.18
CA LEU A 151 5.94 -7.13 -18.90
C LEU A 151 7.09 -6.17 -19.14
N PRO A 152 8.34 -6.54 -18.78
CA PRO A 152 9.49 -5.80 -19.27
C PRO A 152 9.38 -5.76 -20.78
N LYS A 153 9.83 -4.66 -21.39
CA LYS A 153 10.00 -4.56 -22.84
C LYS A 153 11.18 -5.45 -23.26
N ALA A 154 11.08 -6.75 -23.02
CA ALA A 154 11.85 -7.75 -23.74
C ALA A 154 11.22 -7.85 -25.13
N THR A 155 12.05 -7.86 -26.16
CA THR A 155 11.54 -8.13 -27.51
C THR A 155 10.99 -9.56 -27.55
N THR A 156 9.93 -9.81 -28.31
CA THR A 156 9.23 -11.11 -28.31
C THR A 156 10.14 -12.28 -28.68
N GLU A 157 11.22 -12.02 -29.42
CA GLU A 157 12.27 -13.00 -29.77
C GLU A 157 13.14 -13.40 -28.56
N GLU A 158 13.44 -12.46 -27.65
CA GLU A 158 14.23 -12.75 -26.43
C GLU A 158 13.42 -13.55 -25.42
N LEU A 159 12.11 -13.31 -25.38
CA LEU A 159 11.19 -14.00 -24.47
C LEU A 159 10.91 -15.43 -24.91
N GLU A 160 10.84 -15.68 -26.21
CA GLU A 160 10.69 -17.04 -26.76
C GLU A 160 11.92 -17.91 -26.47
N GLY A 161 13.13 -17.36 -26.63
CA GLY A 161 14.36 -18.10 -26.33
C GLY A 161 14.48 -18.48 -24.84
N TYR A 162 14.16 -17.56 -23.95
CA TYR A 162 14.15 -17.83 -22.51
C TYR A 162 13.08 -18.86 -22.11
N LEU A 163 11.92 -18.84 -22.77
CA LEU A 163 10.85 -19.79 -22.50
C LEU A 163 11.22 -21.21 -22.98
N ASP A 164 11.91 -21.32 -24.12
CA ASP A 164 12.41 -22.60 -24.64
C ASP A 164 13.48 -23.19 -23.71
N ASP A 165 14.43 -22.36 -23.24
CA ASP A 165 15.47 -22.78 -22.30
C ASP A 165 14.87 -23.28 -20.96
N VAL A 166 13.85 -22.58 -20.44
CA VAL A 166 13.17 -22.96 -19.19
C VAL A 166 12.30 -24.21 -19.37
N ILE A 167 11.66 -24.39 -20.53
CA ILE A 167 10.87 -25.58 -20.83
C ILE A 167 11.78 -26.81 -20.96
N ASP A 168 12.98 -26.65 -21.53
CA ASP A 168 13.97 -27.72 -21.63
C ASP A 168 14.62 -28.09 -20.28
N GLU A 169 14.65 -27.15 -19.33
CA GLU A 169 15.18 -27.38 -17.98
C GLU A 169 14.16 -28.01 -17.02
N ILE A 170 12.86 -27.91 -17.31
CA ILE A 170 11.79 -28.54 -16.51
C ILE A 170 11.74 -30.06 -16.77
N ASP A 171 12.02 -30.88 -15.75
CA ASP A 171 11.81 -32.32 -15.82
C ASP A 171 10.30 -32.61 -15.88
N PRO A 172 9.80 -33.40 -16.85
CA PRO A 172 8.38 -33.74 -16.94
C PRO A 172 7.81 -34.41 -15.68
N LYS A 173 8.65 -34.97 -14.80
CA LYS A 173 8.22 -35.48 -13.48
C LYS A 173 7.79 -34.38 -12.52
N ASP A 174 8.39 -33.21 -12.58
CA ASP A 174 8.05 -32.09 -11.70
C ASP A 174 6.64 -31.52 -12.03
N LEU A 175 6.17 -31.76 -13.26
CA LEU A 175 4.82 -31.40 -13.70
C LEU A 175 3.76 -32.44 -13.31
N GLU A 176 4.14 -33.71 -13.03
CA GLU A 176 3.21 -34.73 -12.52
C GLU A 176 2.81 -34.47 -11.06
N ASP A 177 3.69 -33.85 -10.26
CA ASP A 177 3.39 -33.50 -8.87
C ASP A 177 2.42 -32.31 -8.73
N LEU A 178 2.13 -31.61 -9.84
CA LEU A 178 1.22 -30.46 -9.91
C LEU A 178 -0.23 -30.84 -10.33
N PHE A 179 -0.51 -32.11 -10.66
CA PHE A 179 -1.85 -32.59 -11.04
C PHE A 179 -2.37 -33.74 -10.17
#